data_AF-A0A8B6CRQ4-F1
#
_entry.id   AF-A0A8B6CRQ4-F1
#
_cell.length_a   1.000
_cell.length_b   1.000
_cell.length_c   1.000
_cell.angle_alpha   90.00
_cell.angle_beta   90.00
_cell.angle_gamma   90.00
#
_symmetry.space_group_name_H-M   'P 1'
#
loop_
_entity.id
_entity.type
_entity.pdbx_description
1 polymer ?
#
loop_
_entity_poly.entity_id
_entity_poly.type
_entity_poly.pdbx_seq_one_letter_code
_entity_poly.pdbx_strand_id
1 'polypeptide(L)'
;MSSTSYFCTEKQCDKHQPALVKLICDELKISPDQMMDFELCVADTQPAAIGGALDEFIFAPRLDNLLNAYTAVEALIETDGSLKSDPNIRLICLFDNEEVGSQSAQGAASTLQELVLRRLSSGGSQTAFEEAIPKSYMISADQAHAVHPNYSDKHETNHQAALHKGIVLKFNSNQRYATTAITTTILREIALKSGCPLQDFVVRNDSPCGSTIGPIMSAKLGIPTIDIGAPQLSMHSIREMCCTSSVSQAICLYKGFFEKYPEVFSSLKF
;
A
#
# COMPACT_ATOMS: atom_id res chain seq x y z
N MET A 1 -54.18 -3.40 -28.40
CA MET A 1 -52.82 -3.16 -28.93
C MET A 1 -51.88 -3.03 -27.75
N SER A 2 -51.40 -4.15 -27.22
CA SER A 2 -50.33 -4.18 -26.23
C SER A 2 -49.13 -4.88 -26.86
N SER A 3 -48.10 -4.11 -27.17
CA SER A 3 -46.81 -4.64 -27.57
C SER A 3 -45.73 -3.75 -26.97
N THR A 4 -45.43 -3.99 -25.71
CA THR A 4 -44.15 -3.59 -25.14
C THR A 4 -43.34 -4.87 -25.03
N SER A 5 -42.65 -5.20 -26.12
CA SER A 5 -41.70 -6.30 -26.17
C SER A 5 -40.48 -5.91 -25.34
N TYR A 6 -40.43 -6.34 -24.09
CA TYR A 6 -39.17 -6.45 -23.37
C TYR A 6 -38.45 -7.69 -23.88
N PHE A 7 -37.64 -7.53 -24.92
CA PHE A 7 -36.63 -8.51 -25.26
C PHE A 7 -35.56 -8.48 -24.16
N CYS A 8 -35.74 -9.30 -23.13
CA CYS A 8 -34.66 -9.69 -22.23
C CYS A 8 -34.10 -11.01 -22.76
N THR A 9 -33.08 -10.90 -23.60
CA THR A 9 -32.35 -11.97 -24.27
C THR A 9 -31.36 -12.62 -23.29
N GLU A 10 -31.45 -13.95 -23.12
CA GLU A 10 -30.59 -14.85 -22.34
C GLU A 10 -30.41 -14.47 -20.86
N LYS A 11 -30.82 -15.35 -19.93
CA LYS A 11 -30.63 -15.06 -18.50
C LYS A 11 -29.12 -14.93 -18.27
N GLN A 12 -28.65 -13.95 -17.50
CA GLN A 12 -27.21 -13.77 -17.24
C GLN A 12 -26.53 -15.08 -16.77
N CYS A 13 -27.28 -15.92 -16.03
CA CYS A 13 -26.86 -17.25 -15.62
C CYS A 13 -26.42 -18.17 -16.78
N ASP A 14 -26.97 -18.00 -17.98
CA ASP A 14 -26.66 -18.81 -19.17
C ASP A 14 -25.27 -18.48 -19.74
N LYS A 15 -24.67 -17.34 -19.37
CA LYS A 15 -23.31 -16.93 -19.78
C LYS A 15 -22.21 -17.62 -18.96
N HIS A 16 -22.57 -18.25 -17.85
CA HIS A 16 -21.61 -18.80 -16.87
C HIS A 16 -21.85 -20.29 -16.63
N GLN A 17 -20.85 -20.97 -16.08
CA GLN A 17 -20.99 -22.38 -15.70
C GLN A 17 -22.12 -22.52 -14.65
N PRO A 18 -23.16 -23.35 -14.89
CA PRO A 18 -24.31 -23.45 -13.98
C PRO A 18 -23.92 -23.84 -12.55
N ALA A 19 -22.86 -24.65 -12.39
CA ALA A 19 -22.32 -25.02 -11.09
C ALA A 19 -21.78 -23.81 -10.30
N LEU A 20 -21.09 -22.89 -10.98
CA LEU A 20 -20.56 -21.66 -10.35
C LEU A 20 -21.71 -20.73 -9.94
N VAL A 21 -22.67 -20.50 -10.84
CA VAL A 21 -23.86 -19.67 -10.55
C VAL A 21 -24.59 -20.22 -9.34
N LYS A 22 -24.81 -21.53 -9.29
CA LYS A 22 -25.46 -22.20 -8.16
C LYS A 22 -24.68 -21.99 -6.86
N LEU A 23 -23.36 -22.20 -6.86
CA LEU A 23 -22.52 -21.99 -5.67
C LEU A 23 -22.66 -20.58 -5.11
N ILE A 24 -22.61 -19.56 -5.98
CA ILE A 24 -22.74 -18.16 -5.55
C ILE A 24 -24.16 -17.87 -5.05
N CYS A 25 -25.20 -18.35 -5.75
CA CYS A 25 -26.59 -18.16 -5.33
C CYS A 25 -26.88 -18.83 -3.98
N ASP A 26 -26.38 -20.05 -3.76
CA ASP A 26 -26.54 -20.79 -2.52
C ASP A 26 -25.83 -20.08 -1.35
N GLU A 27 -24.61 -19.56 -1.57
CA GLU A 27 -23.86 -18.77 -0.57
C GLU A 27 -24.57 -17.45 -0.21
N LEU A 28 -25.03 -16.71 -1.21
CA LEU A 28 -25.74 -15.43 -1.03
C LEU A 28 -27.21 -15.60 -0.61
N LYS A 29 -27.74 -16.82 -0.67
CA LYS A 29 -29.16 -17.16 -0.40
C LYS A 29 -30.14 -16.39 -1.28
N ILE A 30 -29.82 -16.27 -2.57
CA ILE A 30 -30.65 -15.60 -3.58
C ILE A 30 -31.07 -16.60 -4.68
N SER A 31 -32.10 -16.26 -5.44
CA SER A 31 -32.43 -17.01 -6.65
C SER A 31 -31.57 -16.54 -7.84
N PRO A 32 -31.30 -17.41 -8.84
CA PRO A 32 -30.46 -17.05 -9.99
C PRO A 32 -30.97 -15.86 -10.80
N ASP A 33 -32.29 -15.61 -10.80
CA ASP A 33 -32.92 -14.45 -11.44
C ASP A 33 -32.64 -13.11 -10.73
N GLN A 34 -32.13 -13.13 -9.50
CA GLN A 34 -31.69 -11.93 -8.76
C GLN A 34 -30.22 -11.58 -9.02
N MET A 35 -29.45 -12.47 -9.64
CA MET A 35 -28.03 -12.27 -9.92
C MET A 35 -27.86 -11.45 -11.21
N MET A 36 -27.25 -10.28 -11.07
CA MET A 36 -27.00 -9.37 -12.19
C MET A 36 -25.64 -9.61 -12.86
N ASP A 37 -24.56 -9.65 -12.08
CA ASP A 37 -23.20 -9.95 -12.54
C ASP A 37 -22.28 -10.22 -11.33
N PHE A 38 -21.05 -10.65 -11.57
CA PHE A 38 -20.02 -10.79 -10.54
C PHE A 38 -18.61 -10.59 -11.07
N GLU A 39 -17.72 -10.10 -10.21
CA GLU A 39 -16.28 -10.08 -10.41
C GLU A 39 -15.64 -10.90 -9.28
N LEU A 40 -15.01 -12.02 -9.62
CA LEU A 40 -14.48 -12.99 -8.65
C LEU A 40 -12.99 -13.21 -8.88
N CYS A 41 -12.22 -13.19 -7.79
CA CYS A 41 -10.83 -13.62 -7.78
C CYS A 41 -10.73 -15.06 -7.28
N VAL A 42 -10.01 -15.92 -8.01
CA VAL A 42 -9.63 -17.24 -7.50
C VAL A 42 -8.50 -17.05 -6.49
N ALA A 43 -8.70 -17.56 -5.28
CA ALA A 43 -7.75 -17.40 -4.17
C ALA A 43 -7.31 -18.76 -3.61
N ASP A 44 -6.05 -18.83 -3.18
CA ASP A 44 -5.58 -19.96 -2.37
C ASP A 44 -6.37 -20.02 -1.06
N THR A 45 -6.89 -21.22 -0.77
CA THR A 45 -7.68 -21.52 0.43
C THR A 45 -6.82 -21.93 1.61
N GLN A 46 -5.52 -22.20 1.40
CA GLN A 46 -4.60 -22.52 2.48
C GLN A 46 -4.43 -21.30 3.41
N PRO A 47 -4.76 -21.41 4.71
CA PRO A 47 -4.61 -20.30 5.65
C PRO A 47 -3.16 -19.80 5.74
N ALA A 48 -3.01 -18.54 6.12
CA ALA A 48 -1.71 -18.01 6.55
C ALA A 48 -1.20 -18.79 7.76
N ALA A 49 0.11 -18.97 7.85
CA ALA A 49 0.74 -19.70 8.94
C ALA A 49 2.03 -19.01 9.39
N ILE A 50 2.27 -19.01 10.69
CA ILE A 50 3.58 -18.72 11.25
C ILE A 50 4.44 -19.98 11.13
N GLY A 51 5.72 -19.83 10.83
CA GLY A 51 6.65 -20.94 10.82
C GLY A 51 8.12 -20.50 10.77
N GLY A 52 8.98 -21.43 10.35
CA GLY A 52 10.42 -21.36 10.64
C GLY A 52 10.72 -22.06 11.96
N ALA A 53 11.99 -22.42 12.20
CA ALA A 53 12.37 -23.17 13.39
C ALA A 53 12.10 -22.39 14.70
N LEU A 54 11.96 -21.06 14.61
CA LEU A 54 11.75 -20.13 15.71
C LEU A 54 10.43 -19.34 15.60
N ASP A 55 9.49 -19.78 14.77
CA ASP A 55 8.23 -19.05 14.52
C ASP A 55 8.47 -17.59 14.06
N GLU A 56 9.51 -17.40 13.25
CA GLU A 56 10.05 -16.09 12.86
C GLU A 56 9.49 -15.59 11.52
N PHE A 57 8.81 -16.43 10.75
CA PHE A 57 8.27 -16.09 9.44
C PHE A 57 6.74 -16.19 9.37
N ILE A 58 6.16 -15.41 8.48
CA ILE A 58 4.76 -15.50 8.07
C ILE A 58 4.73 -16.00 6.63
N PHE A 59 4.07 -17.12 6.41
CA PHE A 59 3.77 -17.66 5.09
C PHE A 59 2.30 -17.40 4.77
N ALA A 60 2.02 -16.54 3.80
CA ALA A 60 0.66 -16.14 3.51
C ALA A 60 0.49 -15.77 2.02
N PRO A 61 -0.72 -15.94 1.46
CA PRO A 61 -1.07 -15.33 0.19
C PRO A 61 -1.29 -13.81 0.36
N ARG A 62 -0.99 -13.03 -0.68
CA ARG A 62 -1.36 -11.60 -0.81
C ARG A 62 -0.74 -10.67 0.25
N LEU A 63 0.47 -10.99 0.73
CA LEU A 63 1.26 -10.06 1.53
C LEU A 63 1.53 -8.78 0.76
N ASP A 64 1.74 -8.90 -0.55
CA ASP A 64 1.73 -7.78 -1.48
C ASP A 64 0.29 -7.37 -1.85
N ASN A 65 -0.23 -6.21 -1.45
CA ASN A 65 0.31 -5.25 -0.49
C ASN A 65 -0.53 -5.17 0.81
N LEU A 66 -1.28 -6.24 1.13
CA LEU A 66 -2.21 -6.23 2.26
C LEU A 66 -1.50 -6.09 3.62
N LEU A 67 -0.23 -6.46 3.73
CA LEU A 67 0.53 -6.25 4.97
C LEU A 67 0.69 -4.75 5.28
N ASN A 68 1.11 -3.93 4.31
CA ASN A 68 1.27 -2.50 4.55
C ASN A 68 -0.10 -1.81 4.70
N ALA A 69 -1.13 -2.25 3.97
CA ALA A 69 -2.50 -1.77 4.16
C ALA A 69 -2.99 -2.03 5.59
N TYR A 70 -2.84 -3.27 6.09
CA TYR A 70 -3.21 -3.66 7.45
C TYR A 70 -2.46 -2.83 8.49
N THR A 71 -1.12 -2.80 8.40
CA THR A 71 -0.28 -2.13 9.40
C THR A 71 -0.45 -0.61 9.41
N ALA A 72 -0.76 0.03 8.27
CA ALA A 72 -1.10 1.45 8.21
C ALA A 72 -2.44 1.76 8.89
N VAL A 73 -3.46 0.89 8.73
CA VAL A 73 -4.75 1.01 9.41
C VAL A 73 -4.58 0.87 10.93
N GLU A 74 -3.89 -0.18 11.38
CA GLU A 74 -3.62 -0.41 12.81
C GLU A 74 -2.89 0.79 13.41
N ALA A 75 -1.84 1.27 12.75
CA ALA A 75 -1.10 2.44 13.21
C ALA A 75 -1.96 3.71 13.30
N LEU A 76 -2.84 3.96 12.33
CA LEU A 76 -3.74 5.11 12.39
C LEU A 76 -4.68 5.02 13.60
N ILE A 77 -5.30 3.85 13.82
CA ILE A 77 -6.19 3.58 14.96
C ILE A 77 -5.46 3.78 16.29
N GLU A 78 -4.24 3.25 16.42
CA GLU A 78 -3.45 3.34 17.65
C GLU A 78 -3.02 4.77 18.01
N THR A 79 -3.15 5.74 17.09
CA THR A 79 -2.75 7.14 17.33
C THR A 79 -3.93 8.05 17.69
N ASP A 80 -5.14 7.52 17.86
CA ASP A 80 -6.35 8.30 18.18
C ASP A 80 -6.16 9.22 19.41
N GLY A 81 -5.47 8.74 20.45
CA GLY A 81 -5.23 9.49 21.68
C GLY A 81 -4.46 10.81 21.49
N SER A 82 -3.64 10.94 20.44
CA SER A 82 -2.87 12.14 20.13
C SER A 82 -3.50 13.02 19.05
N LEU A 83 -4.59 12.58 18.42
CA LEU A 83 -5.22 13.23 17.26
C LEU A 83 -5.76 14.62 17.58
N LYS A 84 -6.36 14.82 18.77
CA LYS A 84 -6.97 16.10 19.16
C LYS A 84 -5.99 17.28 19.19
N SER A 85 -4.71 17.00 19.46
CA SER A 85 -3.64 17.99 19.51
C SER A 85 -2.82 18.06 18.22
N ASP A 86 -3.13 17.24 17.21
CA ASP A 86 -2.37 17.20 15.97
C ASP A 86 -2.69 18.44 15.12
N PRO A 87 -1.69 19.23 14.70
CA PRO A 87 -1.92 20.35 13.79
C PRO A 87 -2.20 19.91 12.34
N ASN A 88 -1.99 18.63 12.01
CA ASN A 88 -2.14 18.06 10.68
C ASN A 88 -3.36 17.14 10.56
N ILE A 89 -3.72 16.82 9.32
CA ILE A 89 -4.67 15.74 9.00
C ILE A 89 -3.88 14.46 8.80
N ARG A 90 -4.18 13.43 9.58
CA ARG A 90 -3.69 12.06 9.36
C ARG A 90 -4.62 11.35 8.38
N LEU A 91 -4.03 10.70 7.38
CA LEU A 91 -4.79 10.06 6.32
C LEU A 91 -4.09 8.77 5.88
N ILE A 92 -4.89 7.74 5.64
CA ILE A 92 -4.50 6.55 4.88
C ILE A 92 -5.38 6.46 3.64
N CYS A 93 -4.78 6.05 2.52
CA CYS A 93 -5.47 5.85 1.26
C CYS A 93 -5.06 4.51 0.68
N LEU A 94 -6.03 3.61 0.54
CA LEU A 94 -5.83 2.27 0.00
C LEU A 94 -6.38 2.24 -1.42
N PHE A 95 -5.49 2.10 -2.40
CA PHE A 95 -5.83 2.08 -3.82
C PHE A 95 -5.97 0.65 -4.33
N ASP A 96 -6.83 0.47 -5.31
CA ASP A 96 -6.96 -0.77 -6.07
C ASP A 96 -6.15 -0.68 -7.38
N ASN A 97 -6.00 -1.79 -8.09
CA ASN A 97 -5.44 -1.86 -9.45
C ASN A 97 -3.98 -1.39 -9.59
N GLU A 98 -3.20 -1.38 -8.51
CA GLU A 98 -1.76 -1.10 -8.57
C GLU A 98 -1.07 -2.05 -9.56
N GLU A 99 -1.34 -3.35 -9.40
CA GLU A 99 -0.76 -4.47 -10.16
C GLU A 99 -1.06 -4.46 -11.66
N VAL A 100 -2.03 -3.63 -12.09
CA VAL A 100 -2.40 -3.44 -13.50
C VAL A 100 -2.11 -2.01 -13.98
N GLY A 101 -1.31 -1.25 -13.22
CA GLY A 101 -0.76 0.05 -13.61
C GLY A 101 -1.48 1.27 -13.03
N SER A 102 -2.40 1.10 -12.07
CA SER A 102 -3.13 2.16 -11.36
C SER A 102 -4.03 3.08 -12.20
N GLN A 103 -4.18 2.82 -13.51
CA GLN A 103 -4.99 3.62 -14.43
C GLN A 103 -6.46 3.19 -14.43
N SER A 104 -7.13 3.41 -13.30
CA SER A 104 -8.56 3.17 -13.15
C SER A 104 -9.20 4.27 -12.31
N ALA A 105 -10.52 4.22 -12.09
CA ALA A 105 -11.22 5.18 -11.24
C ALA A 105 -10.86 5.01 -9.75
N GLN A 106 -10.50 3.80 -9.33
CA GLN A 106 -10.14 3.42 -7.97
C GLN A 106 -8.62 3.26 -7.74
N GLY A 107 -7.82 3.37 -8.81
CA GLY A 107 -6.36 3.32 -8.74
C GLY A 107 -5.71 4.66 -8.42
N ALA A 108 -4.41 4.63 -8.12
CA ALA A 108 -3.64 5.81 -7.72
C ALA A 108 -3.54 6.88 -8.81
N ALA A 109 -3.67 6.52 -10.10
CA ALA A 109 -3.69 7.52 -11.17
C ALA A 109 -5.03 8.26 -11.29
N SER A 110 -6.06 7.86 -10.54
CA SER A 110 -7.37 8.53 -10.48
C SER A 110 -7.30 9.90 -9.81
N THR A 111 -8.29 10.77 -10.08
CA THR A 111 -8.40 12.08 -9.41
C THR A 111 -8.93 11.98 -7.97
N LEU A 112 -9.24 10.78 -7.48
CA LEU A 112 -9.88 10.56 -6.19
C LEU A 112 -9.14 11.26 -5.05
N GLN A 113 -7.82 11.06 -4.96
CA GLN A 113 -7.04 11.63 -3.87
C GLN A 113 -7.06 13.16 -3.87
N GLU A 114 -6.85 13.78 -5.04
CA GLU A 114 -6.88 15.23 -5.17
C GLU A 114 -8.25 15.78 -4.74
N LEU A 115 -9.34 15.15 -5.20
CA LEU A 115 -10.70 15.55 -4.85
C LEU A 115 -10.97 15.43 -3.34
N VAL A 116 -10.49 14.36 -2.69
CA VAL A 116 -10.60 14.19 -1.24
C VAL A 116 -9.83 15.28 -0.50
N LEU A 117 -8.56 15.53 -0.86
CA LEU A 117 -7.73 16.55 -0.23
C LEU A 117 -8.33 17.96 -0.41
N ARG A 118 -8.87 18.29 -1.59
CA ARG A 118 -9.57 19.56 -1.82
C ARG A 118 -10.82 19.71 -0.97
N ARG A 119 -11.60 18.64 -0.77
CA ARG A 119 -12.77 18.64 0.11
C ARG A 119 -12.38 18.83 1.58
N LEU A 120 -11.33 18.15 2.04
CA LEU A 120 -10.79 18.35 3.39
C LEU A 120 -10.30 19.78 3.61
N SER A 121 -9.76 20.42 2.57
CA SER A 121 -9.26 21.79 2.63
C SER A 121 -10.34 22.86 2.48
N SER A 122 -11.59 22.50 2.15
CA SER A 122 -12.66 23.44 1.76
C SER A 122 -13.09 24.43 2.86
N GLY A 123 -12.72 24.17 4.12
CA GLY A 123 -12.96 25.09 5.25
C GLY A 123 -11.86 26.13 5.50
N GLY A 124 -10.76 26.09 4.72
CA GLY A 124 -9.62 27.00 4.86
C GLY A 124 -9.69 28.25 3.97
N SER A 125 -8.52 28.85 3.70
CA SER A 125 -8.37 29.90 2.67
C SER A 125 -8.74 29.38 1.28
N GLN A 126 -8.95 30.30 0.33
CA GLN A 126 -9.24 29.94 -1.07
C GLN A 126 -8.11 29.12 -1.72
N THR A 127 -6.90 29.20 -1.18
CA THR A 127 -5.68 28.49 -1.59
C THR A 127 -5.24 27.43 -0.59
N ALA A 128 -6.13 27.01 0.33
CA ALA A 128 -5.76 26.12 1.44
C ALA A 128 -5.16 24.79 0.96
N PHE A 129 -5.68 24.23 -0.12
CA PHE A 129 -5.14 23.02 -0.73
C PHE A 129 -3.70 23.26 -1.20
N GLU A 130 -3.48 24.30 -2.01
CA GLU A 130 -2.17 24.65 -2.56
C GLU A 130 -1.15 25.00 -1.46
N GLU A 131 -1.59 25.61 -0.35
CA GLU A 131 -0.75 25.89 0.82
C GLU A 131 -0.41 24.65 1.65
N ALA A 132 -1.29 23.64 1.66
CA ALA A 132 -1.11 22.41 2.43
C ALA A 132 -0.17 21.41 1.75
N ILE A 133 -0.19 21.32 0.42
CA ILE A 133 0.66 20.42 -0.36
C ILE A 133 2.15 20.50 0.01
N PRO A 134 2.83 21.66 0.00
CA PRO A 134 4.25 21.74 0.33
C PRO A 134 4.57 21.49 1.81
N LYS A 135 3.56 21.50 2.69
CA LYS A 135 3.68 21.17 4.13
C LYS A 135 3.37 19.69 4.40
N SER A 136 2.86 18.99 3.40
CA SER A 136 2.46 17.58 3.48
C SER A 136 3.64 16.66 3.20
N TYR A 137 3.52 15.43 3.66
CA TYR A 137 4.48 14.37 3.42
C TYR A 137 3.74 13.06 3.23
N MET A 138 4.15 12.27 2.25
CA MET A 138 3.48 11.02 1.91
C MET A 138 4.44 9.84 2.00
N ILE A 139 3.99 8.79 2.66
CA ILE A 139 4.62 7.48 2.61
C ILE A 139 3.85 6.63 1.59
N SER A 140 4.51 6.31 0.47
CA SER A 140 4.10 5.26 -0.45
C SER A 140 4.59 3.92 0.12
N ALA A 141 3.69 3.20 0.76
CA ALA A 141 4.00 1.94 1.42
C ALA A 141 3.64 0.77 0.53
N ASP A 142 4.65 -0.01 0.14
CA ASP A 142 4.52 -1.15 -0.76
C ASP A 142 5.70 -2.11 -0.52
N GLN A 143 5.51 -3.42 -0.63
CA GLN A 143 6.49 -4.44 -0.23
C GLN A 143 7.90 -4.22 -0.85
N ALA A 144 8.91 -4.76 -0.18
CA ALA A 144 10.30 -4.69 -0.63
C ALA A 144 10.91 -6.09 -0.74
N HIS A 145 11.82 -6.28 -1.70
CA HIS A 145 12.51 -7.54 -1.87
C HIS A 145 13.61 -7.71 -0.81
N ALA A 146 13.45 -8.69 0.07
CA ALA A 146 14.56 -9.18 0.88
C ALA A 146 15.57 -9.94 -0.01
N VAL A 147 16.83 -10.01 0.42
CA VAL A 147 17.84 -10.81 -0.29
C VAL A 147 17.46 -12.28 -0.24
N HIS A 148 17.26 -12.87 -1.42
CA HIS A 148 17.03 -14.30 -1.53
C HIS A 148 18.36 -15.05 -1.42
N PRO A 149 18.56 -15.96 -0.45
CA PRO A 149 19.87 -16.59 -0.22
C PRO A 149 20.36 -17.43 -1.41
N ASN A 150 19.45 -18.06 -2.16
CA ASN A 150 19.80 -18.84 -3.37
C ASN A 150 20.09 -17.97 -4.61
N TYR A 151 19.80 -16.67 -4.56
CA TYR A 151 19.92 -15.74 -5.69
C TYR A 151 20.54 -14.41 -5.25
N SER A 152 21.48 -14.45 -4.30
CA SER A 152 22.09 -13.25 -3.73
C SER A 152 22.79 -12.40 -4.79
N ASP A 153 23.25 -13.03 -5.87
CA ASP A 153 23.83 -12.38 -7.04
C ASP A 153 22.86 -11.42 -7.73
N LYS A 154 21.54 -11.58 -7.57
CA LYS A 154 20.53 -10.68 -8.14
C LYS A 154 20.36 -9.36 -7.38
N HIS A 155 20.98 -9.23 -6.20
CA HIS A 155 20.82 -8.06 -5.34
C HIS A 155 22.05 -7.15 -5.39
N GLU A 156 21.84 -5.85 -5.16
CA GLU A 156 22.93 -4.89 -5.01
C GLU A 156 23.71 -5.19 -3.73
N THR A 157 25.04 -5.27 -3.82
CA THR A 157 25.89 -5.77 -2.72
C THR A 157 25.82 -4.90 -1.47
N ASN A 158 25.71 -3.58 -1.65
CA ASN A 158 25.71 -2.62 -0.54
C ASN A 158 24.31 -2.25 -0.02
N HIS A 159 23.23 -2.73 -0.66
CA HIS A 159 21.84 -2.35 -0.35
C HIS A 159 20.96 -3.59 -0.20
N GLN A 160 21.43 -4.50 0.66
CA GLN A 160 20.83 -5.81 0.91
C GLN A 160 19.79 -5.75 2.03
N ALA A 161 18.53 -5.60 1.66
CA ALA A 161 17.43 -5.70 2.63
C ALA A 161 17.36 -7.12 3.21
N ALA A 162 17.42 -7.23 4.53
CA ALA A 162 17.32 -8.49 5.25
C ALA A 162 16.01 -8.57 6.03
N LEU A 163 15.53 -9.81 6.24
CA LEU A 163 14.41 -10.07 7.14
C LEU A 163 14.78 -9.66 8.57
N HIS A 164 13.78 -9.24 9.34
CA HIS A 164 13.88 -8.77 10.74
C HIS A 164 14.69 -7.49 10.99
N LYS A 165 15.32 -6.91 9.98
CA LYS A 165 16.22 -5.76 10.12
C LYS A 165 15.56 -4.39 9.93
N GLY A 166 14.23 -4.34 9.86
CA GLY A 166 13.46 -3.09 9.78
C GLY A 166 12.83 -2.82 8.42
N ILE A 167 12.06 -1.74 8.36
CA ILE A 167 11.38 -1.32 7.13
C ILE A 167 12.39 -0.77 6.13
N VAL A 168 12.19 -1.11 4.86
CA VAL A 168 13.11 -0.82 3.78
C VAL A 168 12.74 0.50 3.13
N LEU A 169 13.69 1.42 3.01
CA LEU A 169 13.62 2.62 2.20
C LEU A 169 14.04 2.28 0.77
N LYS A 170 13.15 2.50 -0.20
CA LYS A 170 13.35 2.08 -1.59
C LYS A 170 13.83 3.26 -2.42
N PHE A 171 15.02 3.15 -3.02
CA PHE A 171 15.62 4.19 -3.85
C PHE A 171 15.76 3.73 -5.29
N ASN A 172 15.49 4.61 -6.24
CA ASN A 172 15.75 4.35 -7.65
C ASN A 172 16.03 5.66 -8.42
N SER A 173 17.13 5.71 -9.17
CA SER A 173 17.54 6.90 -9.92
C SER A 173 16.57 7.30 -11.03
N ASN A 174 15.81 6.34 -11.58
CA ASN A 174 14.84 6.57 -12.64
C ASN A 174 13.45 6.93 -12.09
N GLN A 175 13.34 7.26 -10.79
CA GLN A 175 12.07 7.61 -10.14
C GLN A 175 11.01 6.50 -10.27
N ARG A 176 11.45 5.23 -10.22
CA ARG A 176 10.54 4.08 -10.00
C ARG A 176 10.03 4.03 -8.56
N TYR A 177 10.77 4.70 -7.69
CA TYR A 177 10.43 5.06 -6.32
C TYR A 177 10.64 6.59 -6.21
N ALA A 178 9.72 7.31 -5.59
CA ALA A 178 9.75 8.77 -5.43
C ALA A 178 10.67 9.25 -4.29
N THR A 179 11.33 8.31 -3.60
CA THR A 179 12.25 8.58 -2.50
C THR A 179 13.37 9.54 -2.92
N THR A 180 13.61 10.54 -2.09
CA THR A 180 14.69 11.53 -2.23
C THR A 180 15.52 11.60 -0.95
N ALA A 181 16.66 12.30 -0.99
CA ALA A 181 17.47 12.55 0.20
C ALA A 181 16.71 13.32 1.29
N ILE A 182 15.90 14.31 0.89
CA ILE A 182 15.08 15.10 1.82
C ILE A 182 14.02 14.22 2.47
N THR A 183 13.28 13.46 1.65
CA THR A 183 12.21 12.61 2.20
C THR A 183 12.77 11.52 3.10
N THR A 184 13.90 10.93 2.73
CA THR A 184 14.65 9.99 3.56
C THR A 184 15.05 10.59 4.91
N THR A 185 15.57 11.82 4.92
CA THR A 185 16.06 12.46 6.16
C THR A 185 14.92 12.63 7.17
N ILE A 186 13.76 13.08 6.70
CA ILE A 186 12.54 13.22 7.53
C ILE A 186 12.17 11.87 8.15
N LEU A 187 12.08 10.81 7.35
CA LEU A 187 11.64 9.51 7.86
C LEU A 187 12.66 8.86 8.78
N ARG A 188 13.96 9.06 8.54
CA ARG A 188 15.02 8.57 9.45
C ARG A 188 14.96 9.25 10.81
N GLU A 189 14.71 10.55 10.87
CA GLU A 189 14.55 11.27 12.14
C GLU A 189 13.31 10.79 12.91
N ILE A 190 12.20 10.56 12.19
CA ILE A 190 10.99 9.96 12.76
C ILE A 190 11.29 8.56 13.32
N ALA A 191 11.95 7.71 12.54
CA ALA A 191 12.29 6.34 12.94
C ALA A 191 13.25 6.32 14.14
N LEU A 192 14.23 7.22 14.18
CA LEU A 192 15.15 7.39 15.31
C LEU A 192 14.39 7.75 16.59
N LYS A 193 13.50 8.75 16.53
CA LYS A 193 12.65 9.16 17.67
C LYS A 193 11.68 8.08 18.11
N SER A 194 11.30 7.18 17.20
CA SER A 194 10.35 6.09 17.45
C SER A 194 11.03 4.77 17.82
N GLY A 195 12.37 4.69 17.75
CA GLY A 195 13.12 3.47 17.99
C GLY A 195 12.89 2.37 16.95
N CYS A 196 12.46 2.71 15.73
CA CYS A 196 12.19 1.74 14.68
C CYS A 196 13.42 1.59 13.75
N PRO A 197 13.89 0.37 13.45
CA PRO A 197 15.00 0.16 12.53
C PRO A 197 14.57 0.38 11.07
N LEU A 198 15.50 0.90 10.26
CA LEU A 198 15.32 1.09 8.82
C LEU A 198 16.50 0.46 8.04
N GLN A 199 16.23 0.09 6.79
CA GLN A 199 17.21 -0.44 5.85
C GLN A 199 17.14 0.30 4.53
N ASP A 200 18.21 0.24 3.73
CA ASP A 200 18.24 0.86 2.42
C ASP A 200 18.22 -0.20 1.33
N PHE A 201 17.43 0.04 0.29
CA PHE A 201 17.33 -0.82 -0.87
C PHE A 201 17.49 -0.02 -2.16
N VAL A 202 18.35 -0.56 -3.03
CA VAL A 202 18.56 -0.09 -4.39
C VAL A 202 18.67 -1.36 -5.23
N VAL A 203 18.06 -1.37 -6.42
CA VAL A 203 18.33 -2.44 -7.39
C VAL A 203 19.68 -2.24 -8.07
N ARG A 204 20.29 -3.33 -8.53
CA ARG A 204 21.51 -3.22 -9.35
C ARG A 204 21.25 -2.33 -10.58
N ASN A 205 22.24 -1.54 -10.98
CA ASN A 205 22.11 -0.63 -12.12
C ASN A 205 21.82 -1.34 -13.46
N ASP A 206 22.21 -2.61 -13.58
CA ASP A 206 21.97 -3.46 -14.75
C ASP A 206 20.67 -4.28 -14.66
N SER A 207 19.85 -4.05 -13.62
CA SER A 207 18.57 -4.71 -13.42
C SER A 207 17.41 -3.71 -13.47
N PRO A 208 16.29 -4.03 -14.15
CA PRO A 208 15.07 -3.26 -14.01
C PRO A 208 14.46 -3.45 -12.61
N CYS A 209 13.53 -2.57 -12.24
CA CYS A 209 12.67 -2.73 -11.07
C CYS A 209 11.21 -2.38 -11.37
N GLY A 210 10.31 -2.94 -10.57
CA GLY A 210 8.92 -2.51 -10.49
C GLY A 210 8.82 -1.01 -10.19
N SER A 211 7.68 -0.41 -10.53
CA SER A 211 7.30 0.91 -10.02
C SER A 211 6.34 0.70 -8.85
N THR A 212 6.00 1.78 -8.17
CA THR A 212 4.90 1.81 -7.19
C THR A 212 3.95 2.95 -7.53
N ILE A 213 2.95 3.16 -6.67
CA ILE A 213 2.10 4.37 -6.69
C ILE A 213 2.85 5.66 -6.31
N GLY A 214 4.01 5.57 -5.65
CA GLY A 214 4.74 6.72 -5.11
C GLY A 214 5.04 7.79 -6.17
N PRO A 215 5.70 7.44 -7.29
CA PRO A 215 5.93 8.36 -8.40
C PRO A 215 4.65 8.94 -9.01
N ILE A 216 3.59 8.13 -9.14
CA ILE A 216 2.29 8.57 -9.70
C ILE A 216 1.71 9.68 -8.83
N MET A 217 1.65 9.43 -7.52
CA MET A 217 1.05 10.34 -6.55
C MET A 217 1.91 11.59 -6.34
N SER A 218 3.23 11.43 -6.27
CA SER A 218 4.18 12.54 -6.13
C SER A 218 4.10 13.48 -7.34
N ALA A 219 4.08 12.95 -8.56
CA ALA A 219 4.01 13.76 -9.78
C ALA A 219 2.66 14.47 -9.91
N LYS A 220 1.57 13.81 -9.52
CA LYS A 220 0.21 14.35 -9.64
C LYS A 220 -0.09 15.44 -8.62
N LEU A 221 0.33 15.26 -7.38
CA LEU A 221 -0.03 16.16 -6.28
C LEU A 221 1.07 17.15 -5.90
N GLY A 222 2.33 16.85 -6.26
CA GLY A 222 3.49 17.64 -5.83
C GLY A 222 3.87 17.44 -4.36
N ILE A 223 3.34 16.40 -3.69
CA ILE A 223 3.66 16.09 -2.29
C ILE A 223 5.02 15.38 -2.21
N PRO A 224 5.95 15.82 -1.34
CA PRO A 224 7.17 15.08 -1.03
C PRO A 224 6.84 13.64 -0.60
N THR A 225 7.36 12.68 -1.34
CA THR A 225 7.02 11.27 -1.19
C THR A 225 8.23 10.42 -0.85
N ILE A 226 8.05 9.42 -0.01
CA ILE A 226 9.01 8.35 0.22
C ILE A 226 8.36 7.00 -0.08
N ASP A 227 9.10 6.13 -0.77
CA ASP A 227 8.70 4.76 -0.99
C ASP A 227 9.39 3.84 0.02
N ILE A 228 8.58 3.09 0.75
CA ILE A 228 9.07 2.14 1.74
C ILE A 228 8.33 0.80 1.63
N GLY A 229 8.87 -0.25 2.24
CA GLY A 229 8.23 -1.56 2.29
C GLY A 229 8.77 -2.47 3.37
N ALA A 230 7.93 -3.37 3.88
CA ALA A 230 8.43 -4.51 4.64
C ALA A 230 9.27 -5.44 3.73
N PRO A 231 10.36 -6.03 4.23
CA PRO A 231 11.13 -7.01 3.46
C PRO A 231 10.35 -8.32 3.35
N GLN A 232 10.22 -8.85 2.13
CA GLN A 232 9.60 -10.14 1.83
C GLN A 232 10.38 -10.95 0.78
N LEU A 233 10.13 -12.24 0.74
CA LEU A 233 10.54 -13.15 -0.32
C LEU A 233 9.33 -13.63 -1.13
N SER A 234 9.62 -14.01 -2.38
CA SER A 234 8.64 -14.55 -3.32
C SER A 234 7.47 -13.61 -3.61
N MET A 235 7.73 -12.30 -3.69
CA MET A 235 6.76 -11.28 -4.10
C MET A 235 6.02 -11.71 -5.38
N HIS A 236 4.69 -11.54 -5.40
CA HIS A 236 3.76 -11.99 -6.46
C HIS A 236 3.60 -13.52 -6.59
N SER A 237 4.14 -14.31 -5.66
CA SER A 237 3.78 -15.73 -5.54
C SER A 237 2.35 -15.88 -5.01
N ILE A 238 1.70 -17.00 -5.32
CA ILE A 238 0.43 -17.38 -4.66
C ILE A 238 0.61 -17.53 -3.14
N ARG A 239 1.83 -17.83 -2.69
CA ARG A 239 2.22 -17.86 -1.27
C ARG A 239 3.57 -17.19 -1.09
N GLU A 240 3.55 -16.08 -0.38
CA GLU A 240 4.68 -15.20 -0.12
C GLU A 240 5.22 -15.45 1.30
N MET A 241 6.41 -14.91 1.60
CA MET A 241 7.00 -15.02 2.93
C MET A 241 7.56 -13.67 3.41
N CYS A 242 7.14 -13.23 4.59
CA CYS A 242 7.78 -12.12 5.29
C CYS A 242 8.17 -12.54 6.72
N CYS A 243 8.75 -11.64 7.50
CA CYS A 243 9.09 -11.88 8.90
C CYS A 243 8.01 -11.37 9.86
N THR A 244 7.81 -12.07 10.98
CA THR A 244 6.85 -11.69 12.03
C THR A 244 7.10 -10.29 12.58
N SER A 245 8.38 -9.89 12.72
CA SER A 245 8.74 -8.55 13.18
C SER A 245 8.43 -7.44 12.18
N SER A 246 8.23 -7.72 10.89
CA SER A 246 7.85 -6.68 9.91
C SER A 246 6.54 -6.01 10.28
N VAL A 247 5.59 -6.77 10.85
CA VAL A 247 4.27 -6.25 11.23
C VAL A 247 4.43 -5.19 12.33
N SER A 248 5.12 -5.53 13.42
CA SER A 248 5.32 -4.59 14.53
C SER A 248 6.26 -3.44 14.16
N GLN A 249 7.28 -3.68 13.34
CA GLN A 249 8.18 -2.63 12.84
C GLN A 249 7.46 -1.63 11.91
N ALA A 250 6.54 -2.10 11.06
CA ALA A 250 5.73 -1.24 10.20
C ALA A 250 4.76 -0.40 11.04
N ILE A 251 4.02 -1.01 11.97
CA ILE A 251 3.11 -0.29 12.88
C ILE A 251 3.89 0.75 13.69
N CYS A 252 5.05 0.39 14.26
CA CYS A 252 5.96 1.31 14.97
C CYS A 252 6.27 2.54 14.12
N LEU A 253 6.71 2.32 12.87
CA LEU A 253 7.13 3.39 11.98
C LEU A 253 5.96 4.29 11.56
N TYR A 254 4.81 3.72 11.22
CA TYR A 254 3.62 4.48 10.82
C TYR A 254 3.04 5.29 11.97
N LYS A 255 3.00 4.74 13.19
CA LYS A 255 2.63 5.50 14.39
C LYS A 255 3.60 6.65 14.61
N GLY A 256 4.90 6.37 14.53
CA GLY A 256 5.95 7.37 14.59
C GLY A 256 5.73 8.49 13.57
N PHE A 257 5.40 8.15 12.33
CA PHE A 257 5.10 9.11 11.28
C PHE A 257 3.91 10.01 11.67
N PHE A 258 2.77 9.41 12.05
CA PHE A 258 1.58 10.16 12.43
C PHE A 258 1.80 11.10 13.62
N GLU A 259 2.58 10.69 14.62
CA GLU A 259 2.75 11.45 15.85
C GLU A 259 3.93 12.43 15.83
N LYS A 260 5.02 12.10 15.13
CA LYS A 260 6.28 12.84 15.19
C LYS A 260 6.52 13.73 13.98
N TYR A 261 5.82 13.52 12.86
CA TYR A 261 6.01 14.34 11.66
C TYR A 261 5.88 15.85 11.91
N PRO A 262 4.85 16.38 12.63
CA PRO A 262 4.74 17.82 12.86
C PRO A 262 5.98 18.40 13.57
N GLU A 263 6.46 17.72 14.61
CA GLU A 263 7.65 18.12 15.37
C GLU A 263 8.90 18.08 14.48
N VAL A 264 9.13 16.96 13.80
CA VAL A 264 10.30 16.76 12.94
C VAL A 264 10.33 17.78 11.81
N PHE A 265 9.23 17.95 11.09
CA PHE A 265 9.15 18.89 9.98
C PHE A 265 9.41 20.34 10.43
N SER A 266 8.86 20.75 11.58
CA SER A 266 9.07 22.09 12.14
C SER A 266 10.52 22.38 12.57
N SER A 267 11.31 21.33 12.84
CA SER A 267 12.71 21.45 13.24
C SER A 267 13.67 21.65 12.07
N LEU A 268 13.23 21.36 10.84
CA LEU A 268 14.05 21.48 9.64
C LEU A 268 14.21 22.95 9.25
N LYS A 269 15.45 23.32 8.92
CA LYS A 269 15.80 24.64 8.37
C LYS A 269 16.14 24.45 6.91
N PHE A 270 15.28 24.94 6.04
CA PHE A 270 15.50 24.99 4.59
C PHE A 270 15.98 26.39 4.19
#